data_AF-A0AAI9ECA5-F1
#
_entry.id   AF-A0AAI9ECA5-F1
#
_cell.length_a   1.000
_cell.length_b   1.000
_cell.length_c   1.000
_cell.angle_alpha   90.00
_cell.angle_beta   90.00
_cell.angle_gamma   90.00
#
_symmetry.space_group_name_H-M   'P 1'
#
loop_
_entity.id
_entity.type
_entity.pdbx_description
1 polymer ?
#
loop_
_entity_poly.entity_id
_entity_poly.type
_entity_poly.pdbx_seq_one_letter_code
_entity_poly.pdbx_strand_id
1 'polypeptide(L)'
;MVVTSDTAADTLAMLEERLARIDFLVSGSGTEAAQSPGNASKRLRALERTLQTLAAKSRPITDLLQLQRQYPELFSPSSAHPAPSTLPPAALAQLVLAHEQMYKKAASQLSILNENKDVHDPSQLTKLIAMRSRTGKLEAKQKEQAKEFAELRARSAKIVEQWYESGVLDMGEKWADWEERLRDCEILVRRNEAAKKREEGML
;
A
#
# COMPACT_ATOMS: atom_id res chain seq x y z
N MET A 1 16.41 -34.13 -49.72
CA MET A 1 15.69 -34.74 -48.59
C MET A 1 16.38 -34.42 -47.24
N VAL A 2 16.77 -33.15 -47.01
CA VAL A 2 17.55 -32.70 -45.82
C VAL A 2 16.81 -31.59 -45.03
N VAL A 3 15.82 -30.92 -45.64
CA VAL A 3 15.09 -29.79 -45.04
C VAL A 3 14.16 -30.22 -43.88
N THR A 4 13.74 -31.49 -43.85
CA THR A 4 12.81 -31.98 -42.81
C THR A 4 13.51 -32.30 -41.49
N SER A 5 14.82 -32.58 -41.48
CA SER A 5 15.55 -32.83 -40.24
C SER A 5 15.83 -31.55 -39.46
N ASP A 6 16.16 -30.46 -40.17
CA ASP A 6 16.45 -29.16 -39.54
C ASP A 6 15.17 -28.53 -38.96
N THR A 7 14.07 -28.54 -39.72
CA THR A 7 12.76 -28.05 -39.23
C THR A 7 12.23 -28.86 -38.04
N ALA A 8 12.45 -30.17 -38.00
CA ALA A 8 12.10 -31.00 -36.85
C ALA A 8 12.97 -30.69 -35.62
N ALA A 9 14.26 -30.41 -35.80
CA ALA A 9 15.14 -30.02 -34.69
C ALA A 9 14.76 -28.63 -34.13
N ASP A 10 14.42 -27.67 -35.00
CA ASP A 10 14.01 -26.33 -34.60
C ASP A 10 12.69 -26.32 -33.85
N THR A 11 11.70 -27.08 -34.33
CA THR A 11 10.40 -27.21 -33.62
C THR A 11 10.56 -27.86 -32.26
N LEU A 12 11.47 -28.84 -32.12
CA LEU A 12 11.78 -29.44 -30.82
C LEU A 12 12.49 -28.46 -29.88
N ALA A 13 13.42 -27.65 -30.37
CA ALA A 13 14.07 -26.61 -29.57
C ALA A 13 13.06 -25.57 -29.06
N MET A 14 12.11 -25.14 -29.92
CA MET A 14 11.03 -24.24 -29.50
C MET A 14 10.11 -24.87 -28.44
N LEU A 15 9.85 -26.18 -28.52
CA LEU A 15 9.05 -26.89 -27.52
C LEU A 15 9.78 -27.00 -26.18
N GLU A 16 11.09 -27.25 -26.20
CA GLU A 16 11.95 -27.28 -25.01
C GLU A 16 11.99 -25.92 -24.31
N GLU A 17 12.19 -24.83 -25.06
CA GLU A 17 12.20 -23.47 -24.52
C GLU A 17 10.85 -23.09 -23.90
N ARG A 18 9.74 -23.44 -24.59
CA ARG A 18 8.39 -23.18 -24.08
C ARG A 18 8.11 -23.96 -22.80
N LEU A 19 8.53 -25.22 -22.71
CA LEU A 19 8.37 -26.01 -21.50
C LEU A 19 9.20 -25.44 -20.34
N ALA A 20 10.44 -25.02 -20.60
CA ALA A 20 11.29 -24.36 -19.60
C ALA A 20 10.67 -23.05 -19.09
N ARG A 21 10.02 -22.28 -19.96
CA ARG A 21 9.29 -21.07 -19.55
C ARG A 21 8.06 -21.38 -18.70
N ILE A 22 7.31 -22.43 -19.03
CA ILE A 22 6.15 -22.85 -18.23
C ILE A 22 6.61 -23.33 -16.86
N ASP A 23 7.70 -24.10 -16.80
CA ASP A 23 8.27 -24.52 -15.52
C ASP A 23 8.71 -23.31 -14.68
N PHE A 24 9.46 -22.36 -15.26
CA PHE A 24 9.86 -21.14 -14.57
C PHE A 24 8.67 -20.34 -14.01
N LEU A 25 7.57 -20.22 -14.76
CA LEU A 25 6.38 -19.50 -14.31
C LEU A 25 5.63 -20.23 -13.19
N VAL A 26 5.70 -21.56 -13.15
CA VAL A 26 4.94 -22.40 -12.20
C VAL A 26 5.76 -22.69 -10.93
N SER A 27 7.06 -22.93 -11.06
CA SER A 27 7.94 -23.29 -9.94
C SER A 27 8.81 -22.13 -9.45
N GLY A 28 8.93 -21.03 -10.21
CA GLY A 28 9.74 -19.85 -9.86
C GLY A 28 11.26 -20.06 -9.88
N SER A 29 11.71 -21.30 -10.13
CA SER A 29 13.13 -21.66 -10.29
C SER A 29 13.34 -22.20 -11.69
N GLY A 30 14.13 -21.49 -12.51
CA GLY A 30 14.47 -21.98 -13.84
C GLY A 30 15.42 -23.15 -13.72
N THR A 31 14.94 -24.38 -13.91
CA THR A 31 15.85 -25.49 -14.17
C THR A 31 16.37 -25.32 -15.59
N GLU A 32 17.67 -25.07 -15.74
CA GLU A 32 18.33 -25.07 -17.03
C GLU A 32 18.08 -26.43 -17.70
N ALA A 33 17.32 -26.41 -18.79
CA ALA A 33 17.03 -27.62 -19.54
C ALA A 33 18.34 -28.13 -20.16
N ALA A 34 18.87 -29.21 -19.61
CA ALA A 34 20.03 -29.89 -20.16
C ALA A 34 19.71 -30.31 -21.60
N GLN A 35 20.34 -29.66 -22.57
CA GLN A 35 20.25 -30.02 -23.98
C GLN A 35 20.81 -31.44 -24.13
N SER A 36 19.94 -32.44 -24.24
CA SER A 36 20.38 -33.82 -24.44
C SER A 36 20.61 -34.06 -25.94
N PRO A 37 21.85 -34.23 -26.43
CA PRO A 37 22.10 -34.54 -27.83
C PRO A 37 21.69 -36.00 -28.12
N GLY A 38 20.58 -36.18 -28.81
CA GLY A 38 20.07 -37.50 -29.17
C GLY A 38 18.98 -37.45 -30.22
N ASN A 39 18.64 -38.62 -30.78
CA ASN A 39 17.60 -38.79 -31.80
C ASN A 39 16.30 -38.07 -31.39
N ALA A 40 15.62 -37.42 -32.34
CA ALA A 40 14.41 -36.61 -32.11
C ALA A 40 13.33 -37.31 -31.26
N SER A 41 13.14 -38.63 -31.43
CA SER A 41 12.20 -39.43 -30.63
C SER A 41 12.59 -39.58 -29.16
N LYS A 42 13.89 -39.60 -28.84
CA LYS A 42 14.38 -39.62 -27.45
C LYS A 42 14.14 -38.26 -26.78
N ARG A 43 14.34 -37.15 -27.50
CA ARG A 43 14.06 -35.78 -27.01
C ARG A 43 12.58 -35.57 -26.75
N LEU A 44 11.70 -36.01 -27.65
CA LEU A 44 10.25 -35.98 -27.43
C LEU A 44 9.81 -36.75 -26.18
N ARG A 45 10.34 -37.96 -25.97
CA ARG A 45 10.04 -38.75 -24.75
C ARG A 45 10.58 -38.09 -23.48
N ALA A 46 11.71 -37.38 -23.57
CA ALA A 46 12.24 -36.62 -22.45
C ALA A 46 11.30 -35.44 -22.11
N LEU A 47 10.86 -34.69 -23.11
CA LEU A 47 9.89 -33.60 -22.98
C LEU A 47 8.54 -34.07 -22.42
N GLU A 48 8.06 -35.23 -22.85
CA GLU A 48 6.83 -35.80 -22.35
C GLU A 48 6.95 -36.16 -20.87
N ARG A 49 8.08 -36.73 -20.45
CA ARG A 49 8.36 -37.04 -19.04
C ARG A 49 8.46 -35.78 -18.21
N THR A 50 9.16 -34.74 -18.68
CA THR A 50 9.25 -33.47 -17.94
C THR A 50 7.86 -32.83 -17.79
N LEU A 51 7.03 -32.83 -18.84
CA LEU A 51 5.64 -32.36 -18.76
C LEU A 51 4.83 -33.18 -17.76
N GLN A 52 4.91 -34.51 -17.78
CA GLN A 52 4.21 -35.38 -16.82
C GLN A 52 4.65 -35.11 -15.38
N THR A 53 5.95 -34.92 -15.13
CA THR A 53 6.44 -34.54 -13.79
C THR A 53 5.95 -33.17 -13.36
N LEU A 54 5.87 -32.20 -14.28
CA LEU A 54 5.38 -30.86 -13.98
C LEU A 54 3.87 -30.85 -13.73
N ALA A 55 3.10 -31.68 -14.45
CA ALA A 55 1.68 -31.91 -14.23
C ALA A 55 1.43 -32.55 -12.85
N ALA A 56 2.25 -33.52 -12.44
CA ALA A 56 2.16 -34.13 -11.11
C ALA A 56 2.47 -33.13 -9.97
N LYS A 57 3.37 -32.16 -10.21
CA LYS A 57 3.74 -31.13 -9.23
C LYS A 57 2.71 -29.99 -9.12
N SER A 58 2.00 -29.68 -10.20
CA SER A 58 1.14 -28.50 -10.27
C SER A 58 -0.29 -28.84 -10.69
N ARG A 59 -1.22 -28.54 -9.77
CA ARG A 59 -2.67 -28.65 -10.01
C ARG A 59 -3.15 -27.90 -11.27
N PRO A 60 -2.74 -26.64 -11.54
CA PRO A 60 -3.26 -25.89 -12.69
C PRO A 60 -2.90 -26.53 -14.04
N ILE A 61 -1.73 -27.16 -14.18
CA ILE A 61 -1.36 -27.84 -15.43
C ILE A 61 -2.22 -29.08 -15.65
N THR A 62 -2.52 -29.82 -14.58
CA THR A 62 -3.42 -30.97 -14.66
C THR A 62 -4.82 -30.54 -15.10
N ASP A 63 -5.34 -29.45 -14.55
CA ASP A 63 -6.66 -28.92 -14.91
C ASP A 63 -6.68 -28.41 -16.37
N LEU A 64 -5.60 -27.78 -16.85
CA LEU A 64 -5.48 -27.36 -18.26
C LEU A 64 -5.41 -28.54 -19.23
N LEU A 65 -4.69 -29.62 -18.89
CA LEU A 65 -4.63 -30.83 -19.72
C LEU A 65 -5.99 -31.55 -19.76
N GLN A 66 -6.74 -31.52 -18.65
CA GLN A 66 -8.11 -32.02 -18.62
C GLN A 66 -9.04 -31.15 -19.47
N LEU A 67 -8.89 -29.82 -19.40
CA LEU A 67 -9.67 -28.88 -20.20
C LEU A 67 -9.37 -29.05 -21.70
N GLN A 68 -8.11 -29.22 -22.08
CA GLN A 68 -7.72 -29.51 -23.46
C GLN A 68 -8.32 -30.83 -23.97
N ARG A 69 -8.38 -31.85 -23.12
CA ARG A 69 -9.00 -33.15 -23.46
C ARG A 69 -10.52 -33.06 -23.60
N GLN A 70 -11.18 -32.29 -22.75
CA GLN A 70 -12.64 -32.13 -22.76
C GLN A 70 -13.11 -31.18 -23.86
N TYR A 71 -12.32 -30.16 -24.16
CA TYR A 71 -12.67 -29.10 -25.10
C TYR A 71 -11.48 -28.77 -26.02
N PRO A 72 -11.15 -29.66 -26.97
CA PRO A 72 -10.08 -29.40 -27.93
C PRO A 72 -10.35 -28.15 -28.80
N GLU A 73 -11.64 -27.81 -29.00
CA GLU A 73 -12.12 -26.62 -29.72
C GLU A 73 -11.71 -25.29 -29.07
N LEU A 74 -11.41 -25.25 -27.76
CA LEU A 74 -10.95 -24.03 -27.09
C LEU A 74 -9.50 -23.67 -27.48
N PHE A 75 -8.70 -24.68 -27.83
CA PHE A 75 -7.24 -24.53 -28.03
C PHE A 75 -6.83 -24.69 -29.48
N SER A 76 -7.65 -25.35 -30.29
CA SER A 76 -7.55 -25.35 -31.73
C SER A 76 -8.75 -24.58 -32.24
N PRO A 77 -8.63 -23.28 -32.59
CA PRO A 77 -9.74 -22.58 -33.21
C PRO A 77 -10.05 -23.29 -34.53
N SER A 78 -11.05 -24.16 -34.52
CA SER A 78 -11.63 -24.72 -35.73
C SER A 78 -12.00 -23.56 -36.63
N SER A 79 -11.56 -23.67 -37.89
CA SER A 79 -11.64 -22.64 -38.93
C SER A 79 -12.95 -21.85 -38.84
N ALA A 80 -12.82 -20.53 -38.65
CA ALA A 80 -13.85 -19.50 -38.80
C ALA A 80 -15.22 -20.02 -39.28
N HIS A 81 -16.01 -20.61 -38.38
CA HIS A 81 -17.44 -20.72 -38.65
C HIS A 81 -17.98 -19.29 -38.59
N PRO A 82 -18.59 -18.76 -39.67
CA PRO A 82 -19.33 -17.51 -39.56
C PRO A 82 -20.40 -17.78 -38.52
N ALA A 83 -20.39 -17.00 -37.44
CA ALA A 83 -21.38 -17.12 -36.36
C ALA A 83 -22.77 -17.31 -36.99
N PRO A 84 -23.61 -18.24 -36.50
CA PRO A 84 -24.94 -18.43 -37.03
C PRO A 84 -25.75 -17.15 -36.77
N SER A 85 -25.71 -16.22 -37.72
CA SER A 85 -26.49 -15.00 -37.69
C SER A 85 -27.92 -15.39 -38.00
N THR A 86 -28.68 -15.70 -36.94
CA THR A 86 -30.13 -15.91 -37.00
C THR A 86 -30.89 -14.62 -37.36
N LEU A 87 -30.19 -13.47 -37.45
CA LEU A 87 -30.76 -12.18 -37.78
C LEU A 87 -30.48 -11.77 -39.23
N PRO A 88 -31.45 -11.15 -39.92
CA PRO A 88 -31.24 -10.56 -41.23
C PRO A 88 -30.22 -9.40 -41.13
N PRO A 89 -29.45 -9.12 -42.19
CA PRO A 89 -28.35 -8.13 -42.16
C PRO A 89 -28.82 -6.70 -41.80
N ALA A 90 -30.06 -6.35 -42.11
CA ALA A 90 -30.66 -5.08 -41.71
C ALA A 90 -30.84 -4.95 -40.17
N ALA A 91 -31.20 -6.04 -39.49
CA ALA A 91 -31.36 -6.06 -38.04
C ALA A 91 -30.00 -6.01 -37.32
N LEU A 92 -28.95 -6.60 -37.90
CA LEU A 92 -27.59 -6.44 -37.42
C LEU A 92 -27.10 -5.00 -37.53
N ALA A 93 -27.36 -4.33 -38.65
CA ALA A 93 -26.99 -2.91 -38.82
C ALA A 93 -27.70 -2.02 -37.78
N GLN A 94 -29.00 -2.27 -37.52
CA GLN A 94 -29.75 -1.57 -36.47
C GLN A 94 -29.19 -1.85 -35.07
N LEU A 95 -28.78 -3.08 -34.79
CA LEU A 95 -28.16 -3.44 -33.51
C LEU A 95 -26.83 -2.73 -33.32
N VAL A 96 -25.98 -2.69 -34.36
CA VAL A 96 -24.69 -1.98 -34.32
C VAL A 96 -24.90 -0.48 -34.11
N LEU A 97 -25.87 0.13 -34.79
CA LEU A 97 -26.22 1.54 -34.61
C LEU A 97 -26.78 1.80 -33.21
N ALA A 98 -27.63 0.93 -32.67
CA ALA A 98 -28.15 1.05 -31.32
C ALA A 98 -27.05 0.97 -30.25
N HIS A 99 -25.99 0.19 -30.50
CA HIS A 99 -24.85 0.02 -29.59
C HIS A 99 -23.64 0.90 -29.95
N GLU A 100 -23.73 1.78 -30.93
CA GLU A 100 -22.62 2.61 -31.42
C GLU A 100 -21.95 3.40 -30.29
N GLN A 101 -22.76 3.99 -29.40
CA GLN A 101 -22.27 4.74 -28.25
C GLN A 101 -21.50 3.88 -27.27
N MET A 102 -21.89 2.61 -27.08
CA MET A 102 -21.17 1.67 -26.21
C MET A 102 -19.82 1.29 -26.82
N TYR A 103 -19.76 1.06 -28.14
CA TYR A 103 -18.50 0.78 -28.82
C TYR A 103 -17.55 1.97 -28.79
N LYS A 104 -18.03 3.19 -29.03
CA LYS A 104 -17.22 4.41 -28.92
C LYS A 104 -16.68 4.61 -27.51
N LYS A 105 -17.52 4.40 -26.49
CA LYS A 105 -17.10 4.47 -25.07
C LYS A 105 -16.05 3.41 -24.75
N ALA A 106 -16.28 2.15 -25.10
CA ALA A 106 -15.34 1.06 -24.86
C ALA A 106 -14.01 1.27 -25.60
N ALA A 107 -14.04 1.75 -26.84
CA ALA A 107 -12.84 2.08 -27.60
C ALA A 107 -12.03 3.21 -26.93
N SER A 108 -12.71 4.26 -26.45
CA SER A 108 -12.05 5.35 -25.72
C SER A 108 -11.44 4.85 -24.40
N GLN A 109 -12.14 4.00 -23.65
CA GLN A 109 -11.63 3.39 -22.41
C GLN A 109 -10.42 2.49 -22.67
N LEU A 110 -10.44 1.71 -23.75
CA LEU A 110 -9.29 0.89 -24.15
C LEU A 110 -8.11 1.75 -24.61
N SER A 111 -8.34 2.86 -25.32
CA SER A 111 -7.28 3.83 -25.65
C SER A 111 -6.66 4.40 -24.39
N ILE A 112 -7.50 4.83 -23.43
CA ILE A 112 -7.05 5.36 -22.14
C ILE A 112 -6.25 4.29 -21.38
N LEU A 113 -6.67 3.02 -21.36
CA LEU A 113 -5.92 1.95 -20.71
C LEU A 113 -4.59 1.65 -21.41
N ASN A 114 -4.56 1.72 -22.74
CA ASN A 114 -3.35 1.53 -23.54
C ASN A 114 -2.38 2.71 -23.43
N GLU A 115 -2.89 3.93 -23.27
CA GLU A 115 -2.12 5.14 -22.97
C GLU A 115 -1.59 5.12 -21.53
N ASN A 116 -2.38 4.62 -20.57
CA ASN A 116 -1.98 4.40 -19.17
C ASN A 116 -1.22 3.07 -18.96
N LYS A 117 -0.48 2.59 -19.97
CA LYS A 117 0.30 1.35 -19.92
C LYS A 117 1.46 1.41 -18.91
N ASP A 118 1.79 2.59 -18.41
CA ASP A 118 2.69 2.76 -17.28
C ASP A 118 1.98 2.36 -15.99
N VAL A 119 1.79 1.04 -15.82
CA VAL A 119 1.66 0.45 -14.49
C VAL A 119 2.85 0.98 -13.69
N HIS A 120 2.59 1.85 -12.71
CA HIS A 120 3.64 2.50 -11.94
C HIS A 120 4.70 1.49 -11.50
N ASP A 121 5.97 1.88 -11.68
CA ASP A 121 7.13 1.01 -11.44
C ASP A 121 6.96 0.28 -10.09
N PRO A 122 6.86 -1.07 -10.09
CA PRO A 122 6.67 -1.86 -8.88
C PRO A 122 7.85 -1.68 -7.90
N SER A 123 8.98 -1.09 -8.33
CA SER A 123 10.07 -0.69 -7.44
C SER A 123 9.63 0.32 -6.36
N GLN A 124 8.64 1.17 -6.63
CA GLN A 124 8.14 2.12 -5.63
C GLN A 124 7.32 1.42 -4.55
N LEU A 125 6.49 0.46 -4.95
CA LEU A 125 5.69 -0.36 -4.03
C LEU A 125 6.59 -1.25 -3.16
N THR A 126 7.65 -1.83 -3.72
CA THR A 126 8.62 -2.61 -2.93
C THR A 126 9.40 -1.74 -1.95
N LYS A 127 9.75 -0.49 -2.31
CA LYS A 127 10.32 0.50 -1.38
C LYS A 127 9.37 0.83 -0.22
N LEU A 128 8.06 0.96 -0.47
CA LEU A 128 7.06 1.16 0.60
C LEU A 128 7.02 -0.02 1.57
N ILE A 129 7.09 -1.26 1.05
CA ILE A 129 7.14 -2.48 1.88
C ILE A 129 8.42 -2.49 2.72
N ALA A 130 9.56 -2.13 2.14
CA ALA A 130 10.83 -2.03 2.86
C ALA A 130 10.78 -0.98 3.99
N MET A 131 10.11 0.16 3.75
CA MET A 131 9.96 1.23 4.74
C MET A 131 9.05 0.88 5.92
N ARG A 132 8.15 -0.11 5.78
CA ARG A 132 7.19 -0.51 6.83
C ARG A 132 7.87 -0.81 8.18
N SER A 133 9.01 -1.50 8.15
CA SER A 133 9.78 -1.83 9.36
C SER A 133 10.34 -0.59 10.06
N ARG A 134 10.79 0.41 9.27
CA ARG A 134 11.29 1.69 9.79
C ARG A 134 10.17 2.50 10.42
N THR A 135 9.01 2.55 9.77
CA THR A 135 7.81 3.23 10.32
C THR A 135 7.38 2.61 11.65
N GLY A 136 7.35 1.28 11.76
CA GLY A 136 7.02 0.61 13.01
C GLY A 136 7.99 0.93 14.16
N LYS A 137 9.30 1.01 13.88
CA LYS A 137 10.32 1.41 14.88
C LYS A 137 10.13 2.87 15.32
N LEU A 138 9.82 3.77 14.40
CA LEU A 138 9.57 5.18 14.71
C LEU A 138 8.29 5.36 15.53
N GLU A 139 7.23 4.63 15.20
CA GLU A 139 5.97 4.65 15.94
C GLU A 139 6.16 4.16 17.38
N ALA A 140 6.96 3.12 17.60
CA ALA A 140 7.29 2.64 18.94
C ALA A 140 8.01 3.72 19.76
N LYS A 141 9.02 4.38 19.18
CA LYS A 141 9.72 5.52 19.82
C LYS A 141 8.78 6.69 20.10
N GLN A 142 7.89 7.01 19.16
CA GLN A 142 6.92 8.09 19.35
C GLN A 142 5.98 7.79 20.53
N LYS A 143 5.54 6.54 20.69
CA LYS A 143 4.71 6.12 21.83
C LYS A 143 5.47 6.21 23.15
N GLU A 144 6.74 5.84 23.18
CA GLU A 144 7.60 5.97 24.36
C GLU A 144 7.80 7.45 24.74
N GLN A 145 8.19 8.29 23.78
CA GLN A 145 8.34 9.73 23.98
C GLN A 145 7.04 10.38 24.44
N ALA A 146 5.89 10.00 23.89
CA ALA A 146 4.60 10.54 24.32
C ALA A 146 4.29 10.25 25.79
N LYS A 147 4.69 9.08 26.31
CA LYS A 147 4.56 8.74 27.73
C LYS A 147 5.50 9.58 28.58
N GLU A 148 6.77 9.70 28.19
CA GLU A 148 7.75 10.53 28.89
C GLU A 148 7.29 11.99 28.95
N PHE A 149 6.79 12.54 27.84
CA PHE A 149 6.25 13.90 27.81
C PHE A 149 5.01 14.07 28.71
N ALA A 150 4.13 13.06 28.78
CA ALA A 150 2.98 13.11 29.67
C ALA A 150 3.43 13.12 31.14
N GLU A 151 4.40 12.28 31.50
CA GLU A 151 4.96 12.23 32.86
C GLU A 151 5.68 13.53 33.22
N LEU A 152 6.53 14.06 32.33
CA LEU A 152 7.24 15.31 32.53
C LEU A 152 6.26 16.48 32.69
N ARG A 153 5.20 16.53 31.87
CA ARG A 153 4.15 17.55 32.03
C ARG A 153 3.42 17.45 33.36
N ALA A 154 3.10 16.24 33.81
CA ALA A 154 2.47 16.05 35.11
C ALA A 154 3.39 16.48 36.26
N ARG A 155 4.69 16.18 36.18
CA ARG A 155 5.68 16.62 37.18
C ARG A 155 5.88 18.13 37.16
N SER A 156 6.00 18.74 35.98
CA SER A 156 6.15 20.19 35.85
C SER A 156 4.91 20.92 36.35
N ALA A 157 3.71 20.41 36.05
CA ALA A 157 2.47 20.99 36.53
C ALA A 157 2.42 21.01 38.06
N LYS A 158 2.79 19.91 38.73
CA LYS A 158 2.85 19.84 40.19
C LYS A 158 3.84 20.83 40.80
N ILE A 159 5.03 20.97 40.21
CA ILE A 159 6.04 21.92 40.71
C ILE A 159 5.53 23.35 40.57
N VAL A 160 4.90 23.66 39.43
CA VAL A 160 4.33 24.98 39.18
C VAL A 160 3.17 25.27 40.15
N GLU A 161 2.28 24.30 40.38
CA GLU A 161 1.20 24.38 41.36
C GLU A 161 1.74 24.65 42.78
N GLN A 162 2.72 23.87 43.24
CA GLN A 162 3.37 24.09 44.54
C GLN A 162 4.02 25.47 44.66
N TRP A 163 4.66 25.96 43.58
CA TRP A 163 5.26 27.28 43.57
C TRP A 163 4.20 28.39 43.60
N TYR A 164 3.07 28.21 42.91
CA TYR A 164 1.95 29.16 42.97
C TYR A 164 1.32 29.21 44.36
N GLU A 165 1.07 28.06 44.98
CA GLU A 165 0.51 27.97 46.33
C GLU A 165 1.45 28.63 47.35
N SER A 166 2.66 28.09 47.49
CA SER A 166 3.60 28.54 48.53
C SER A 166 4.28 29.88 48.25
N GLY A 167 4.48 30.21 46.98
CA GLY A 167 5.23 31.38 46.56
C GLY A 167 4.33 32.59 46.32
N VAL A 168 3.24 32.40 45.58
CA VAL A 168 2.39 33.53 45.15
C VAL A 168 1.23 33.73 46.11
N LEU A 169 0.48 32.68 46.46
CA LEU A 169 -0.69 32.81 47.34
C LEU A 169 -0.26 33.12 48.78
N ASP A 170 0.59 32.30 49.38
CA ASP A 170 1.03 32.53 50.77
C ASP A 170 1.72 33.88 50.97
N MET A 171 2.53 34.32 49.99
CA MET A 171 3.16 35.64 50.08
C MET A 171 2.15 36.74 49.82
N GLY A 172 1.20 36.54 48.90
CA GLY A 172 0.10 37.48 48.67
C GLY A 172 -0.75 37.71 49.92
N GLU A 173 -1.09 36.65 50.65
CA GLU A 173 -1.79 36.75 51.95
C GLU A 173 -0.98 37.55 52.95
N LYS A 174 0.30 37.22 53.12
CA LYS A 174 1.19 37.99 54.00
C LYS A 174 1.26 39.46 53.58
N TRP A 175 1.44 39.74 52.29
CA TRP A 175 1.49 41.12 51.79
C TRP A 175 0.19 41.88 52.07
N ALA A 176 -0.97 41.24 51.92
CA ALA A 176 -2.26 41.82 52.26
C ALA A 176 -2.35 42.14 53.76
N ASP A 177 -1.92 41.22 54.64
CA ASP A 177 -1.87 41.46 56.09
C ASP A 177 -0.95 42.63 56.45
N TRP A 178 0.22 42.71 55.80
CA TRP A 178 1.16 43.83 55.98
C TRP A 178 0.55 45.14 55.51
N GLU A 179 -0.15 45.16 54.38
CA GLU A 179 -0.83 46.35 53.87
C GLU A 179 -1.96 46.80 54.80
N GLU A 180 -2.75 45.88 55.36
CA GLU A 180 -3.79 46.19 56.33
C GLU A 180 -3.21 46.82 57.59
N ARG A 181 -2.15 46.23 58.15
CA ARG A 181 -1.46 46.78 59.34
C ARG A 181 -0.84 48.15 59.06
N LEU A 182 -0.27 48.34 57.87
CA LEU A 182 0.27 49.63 57.46
C LEU A 182 -0.84 50.68 57.33
N ARG A 183 -1.99 50.30 56.76
CA ARG A 183 -3.17 51.15 56.65
C ARG A 183 -3.71 51.55 58.02
N ASP A 184 -3.77 50.63 58.98
CA ASP A 184 -4.16 50.95 60.36
C ASP A 184 -3.19 51.93 61.02
N CYS A 185 -1.89 51.71 60.86
CA CYS A 185 -0.86 52.64 61.33
C CYS A 185 -1.02 54.02 60.68
N GLU A 186 -1.26 54.07 59.37
CA GLU A 186 -1.48 55.32 58.64
C GLU A 186 -2.72 56.06 59.15
N ILE A 187 -3.83 55.36 59.40
CA ILE A 187 -5.04 55.95 59.97
C ILE A 187 -4.74 56.55 61.35
N LEU A 188 -3.99 55.84 62.20
CA LEU A 188 -3.61 56.34 63.53
C LEU A 188 -2.72 57.59 63.44
N VAL A 189 -1.72 57.59 62.54
CA VAL A 189 -0.85 58.75 62.30
C VAL A 189 -1.68 59.93 61.81
N ARG A 190 -2.55 59.74 60.81
CA ARG A 190 -3.44 60.81 60.31
C ARG A 190 -4.36 61.37 61.40
N ARG A 191 -4.88 60.52 62.29
CA ARG A 191 -5.69 60.95 63.45
C ARG A 191 -4.88 61.78 64.43
N ASN A 192 -3.67 61.35 64.77
CA ASN A 192 -2.77 62.08 65.67
C ASN A 192 -2.31 63.41 65.06
N GLU A 193 -1.97 63.43 63.78
CA GLU A 193 -1.63 64.67 63.07
C GLU A 193 -2.82 65.64 63.04
N ALA A 194 -4.04 65.14 62.80
CA ALA A 194 -5.24 65.97 62.84
C ALA A 194 -5.53 66.50 64.26
N ALA A 195 -5.29 65.71 65.31
CA ALA A 195 -5.42 66.16 66.70
C ALA A 195 -4.37 67.24 67.03
N LYS A 196 -3.11 67.00 66.66
CA LYS A 196 -2.02 67.95 66.86
C LYS A 196 -2.26 69.27 66.13
N LYS A 197 -2.75 69.24 64.89
CA LYS A 197 -3.13 70.46 64.15
C LYS A 197 -4.26 71.25 64.83
N ARG A 198 -5.21 70.57 65.49
CA ARG A 198 -6.24 71.24 66.29
C ARG A 198 -5.67 71.86 67.58
N GLU A 199 -4.72 71.19 68.23
CA GLU A 199 -4.03 71.72 69.42
C GLU A 199 -3.11 72.90 69.09
N GLU A 200 -2.41 72.84 67.95
CA GLU A 200 -1.56 73.92 67.44
C GLU A 200 -2.35 75.11 66.86
N GLY A 201 -3.68 75.09 66.94
CA GLY A 201 -4.55 76.19 66.50
C GLY A 201 -4.51 76.45 65.00
N MET A 202 -4.06 75.48 64.20
CA MET A 202 -4.06 75.56 62.74
C MET A 202 -5.33 74.93 62.16
N LEU A 203 -6.46 75.57 62.46
CA LEU A 203 -7.69 75.62 61.67
C LEU A 203 -8.32 77.00 61.85
#